data_AF-A0A6M1SHD1-F1
#
_entry.id   AF-A0A6M1SHD1-F1
#
_cell.length_a   1.000
_cell.length_b   1.000
_cell.length_c   1.000
_cell.angle_alpha   90.00
_cell.angle_beta   90.00
_cell.angle_gamma   90.00
#
_symmetry.space_group_name_H-M   'P 1'
#
loop_
_entity.id
_entity.type
_entity.pdbx_description
1 polymer ?
#
loop_
_entity_poly.entity_id
_entity_poly.type
_entity_poly.pdbx_seq_one_letter_code
_entity_poly.pdbx_strand_id
1 'polypeptide(L)'
;REVDPSEAEPAKVKEPRRPTFACYLAPSQYGPPGLYYHGQRQPKGDGDPAPFDVWICSPIECMAATHDERGDNHGLLLRFKSPYGPWRQWAMPLRLLKGSGEEMRGELMDMGVRINPDGFKPLHRWASQCRPDEVVVAATRVGWHRVEEALVFVMPRRTIAQGELARRITFQSEVAGQDEYATAGSLASWREAIGRLCSGNPLGVLSVSTALAGPLLHLCHRPTAGIHLVGDSSCGKTTW
;
A
#
# COMPACT_ATOMS: atom_id res chain seq x y z
N ARG A 1 -6.59 2.19 -20.45
CA ARG A 1 -7.43 3.23 -19.82
C ARG A 1 -8.41 2.50 -18.92
N GLU A 2 -8.11 2.40 -17.63
CA GLU A 2 -9.07 1.90 -16.64
C GLU A 2 -10.18 2.97 -16.55
N VAL A 3 -11.43 2.58 -16.75
CA VAL A 3 -12.57 3.51 -16.68
C VAL A 3 -12.62 4.08 -15.27
N ASP A 4 -12.69 5.41 -15.15
CA ASP A 4 -12.87 6.05 -13.85
C ASP A 4 -14.21 5.59 -13.27
N PRO A 5 -14.24 4.88 -12.12
CA PRO A 5 -15.47 4.36 -11.56
C PRO A 5 -16.48 5.46 -11.22
N SER A 6 -16.05 6.73 -11.13
CA SER A 6 -16.96 7.86 -10.86
C SER A 6 -17.85 8.26 -12.05
N GLU A 7 -17.51 7.84 -13.28
CA GLU A 7 -18.27 8.15 -14.50
C GLU A 7 -19.21 7.01 -14.96
N ALA A 8 -19.22 5.89 -14.24
CA ALA A 8 -20.05 4.73 -14.58
C ALA A 8 -21.52 4.94 -14.16
N GLU A 9 -22.47 4.50 -14.99
CA GLU A 9 -23.87 4.44 -14.60
C GLU A 9 -24.04 3.61 -13.31
N PRO A 10 -24.95 4.01 -12.39
CA PRO A 10 -25.14 3.31 -11.14
C PRO A 10 -25.58 1.86 -11.39
N ALA A 11 -24.73 0.92 -10.99
CA ALA A 11 -25.02 -0.50 -11.13
C ALA A 11 -26.06 -0.91 -10.06
N LYS A 12 -27.11 -1.62 -10.46
CA LYS A 12 -28.02 -2.27 -9.50
C LYS A 12 -27.29 -3.43 -8.84
N VAL A 13 -26.99 -3.29 -7.56
CA VAL A 13 -26.35 -4.34 -6.76
C VAL A 13 -27.42 -5.14 -6.01
N LYS A 14 -27.17 -6.43 -5.75
CA LYS A 14 -28.05 -7.27 -4.92
C LYS A 14 -28.20 -6.67 -3.53
N GLU A 15 -29.41 -6.74 -2.98
CA GLU A 15 -29.69 -6.20 -1.64
C GLU A 15 -28.82 -6.89 -0.57
N PRO A 16 -28.10 -6.10 0.27
CA PRO A 16 -27.19 -6.64 1.26
C PRO A 16 -27.94 -7.22 2.45
N ARG A 17 -27.38 -8.26 3.06
CA ARG A 17 -27.89 -8.84 4.31
C ARG A 17 -27.65 -7.86 5.45
N ARG A 18 -28.69 -7.32 6.08
CA ARG A 18 -28.58 -6.33 7.16
C ARG A 18 -28.51 -7.03 8.55
N PRO A 19 -27.72 -6.52 9.51
CA PRO A 19 -26.73 -5.46 9.38
C PRO A 19 -25.43 -5.95 8.73
N THR A 20 -24.83 -5.17 7.84
CA THR A 20 -23.52 -5.48 7.26
C THR A 20 -22.77 -4.24 6.81
N PHE A 21 -21.45 -4.37 6.71
CA PHE A 21 -20.64 -3.49 5.89
C PHE A 21 -20.55 -4.03 4.47
N ALA A 22 -20.54 -3.15 3.48
CA ALA A 22 -20.33 -3.50 2.08
C ALA A 22 -19.54 -2.39 1.38
N CYS A 23 -18.56 -2.76 0.55
CA CYS A 23 -17.80 -1.83 -0.26
C CYS A 23 -18.27 -1.93 -1.72
N TYR A 24 -18.64 -0.79 -2.32
CA TYR A 24 -19.01 -0.71 -3.72
C TYR A 24 -17.96 0.11 -4.47
N LEU A 25 -17.39 -0.49 -5.52
CA LEU A 25 -16.33 0.15 -6.31
C LEU A 25 -16.86 1.10 -7.40
N ALA A 26 -18.15 1.01 -7.70
CA ALA A 26 -18.88 1.86 -8.63
C ALA A 26 -20.12 2.45 -7.93
N PRO A 27 -20.74 3.51 -8.48
CA PRO A 27 -21.99 4.05 -7.95
C PRO A 27 -23.06 2.96 -7.92
N SER A 28 -23.93 3.01 -6.92
CA SER A 28 -25.00 2.03 -6.73
C SER A 28 -26.32 2.75 -6.40
N GLN A 29 -27.40 1.99 -6.22
CA GLN A 29 -28.67 2.55 -5.73
C GLN A 29 -28.55 3.19 -4.33
N TYR A 30 -27.47 2.93 -3.58
CA TYR A 30 -27.24 3.51 -2.25
C TYR A 30 -26.46 4.83 -2.28
N GLY A 31 -25.91 5.23 -3.44
CA GLY A 31 -25.14 6.45 -3.63
C GLY A 31 -23.78 6.24 -4.30
N PRO A 32 -22.79 7.13 -4.05
CA PRO A 32 -21.47 7.07 -4.68
C PRO A 32 -20.68 5.81 -4.30
N PRO A 33 -19.59 5.48 -5.03
CA PRO A 33 -18.67 4.41 -4.63
C PRO A 33 -18.16 4.61 -3.20
N GLY A 34 -18.04 3.52 -2.45
CA GLY A 34 -17.55 3.61 -1.09
C GLY A 34 -17.88 2.42 -0.21
N LEU A 35 -17.36 2.50 1.01
CA LEU A 35 -17.78 1.64 2.11
C LEU A 35 -19.08 2.16 2.71
N TYR A 36 -20.05 1.27 2.87
CA TYR A 36 -21.35 1.54 3.49
C TYR A 36 -21.57 0.67 4.70
N TYR A 37 -22.35 1.19 5.66
CA TYR A 37 -23.03 0.37 6.66
C TYR A 37 -24.52 0.31 6.33
N HIS A 38 -25.00 -0.91 6.11
CA HIS A 38 -26.39 -1.24 5.88
C HIS A 38 -26.98 -1.74 7.20
N GLY A 39 -27.81 -0.94 7.84
CA GLY A 39 -28.39 -1.25 9.15
C GLY A 39 -29.90 -1.41 9.13
N GLN A 40 -30.45 -1.73 10.30
CA GLN A 40 -31.88 -1.70 10.60
C GLN A 40 -32.10 -0.87 11.87
N ARG A 41 -33.09 0.02 11.86
CA ARG A 41 -33.54 0.76 13.03
C ARG A 41 -34.77 0.09 13.59
N GLN A 42 -34.74 -0.28 14.87
CA GLN A 42 -35.95 -0.64 15.58
C GLN A 42 -36.80 0.61 15.79
N PRO A 43 -38.09 0.59 15.40
CA PRO A 43 -38.99 1.69 15.70
C PRO A 43 -39.22 1.80 17.21
N LYS A 44 -39.56 3.01 17.67
CA LYS A 44 -40.07 3.23 19.02
C LYS A 44 -41.55 2.83 19.05
N GLY A 45 -41.86 1.53 19.03
CA GLY A 45 -43.21 0.99 19.01
C GLY A 45 -43.31 -0.38 18.34
N ASP A 46 -44.54 -0.81 18.05
CA ASP A 46 -44.87 -2.13 17.48
C ASP A 46 -44.83 -2.11 15.94
N GLY A 47 -43.67 -1.71 15.39
CA GLY A 47 -43.45 -1.63 13.94
C GLY A 47 -42.30 -2.51 13.48
N ASP A 48 -42.29 -2.84 12.19
CA ASP A 48 -41.19 -3.58 11.58
C ASP A 48 -39.89 -2.75 11.54
N PRO A 49 -38.72 -3.38 11.71
CA PRO A 49 -37.43 -2.70 11.59
C PRO A 49 -37.25 -2.03 10.22
N ALA A 50 -37.00 -0.72 10.20
CA ALA A 50 -36.79 0.03 8.97
C ALA A 50 -35.31 -0.05 8.53
N PRO A 51 -35.01 -0.39 7.26
CA PRO A 51 -33.64 -0.39 6.76
C PRO A 51 -33.10 1.05 6.65
N PHE A 52 -31.79 1.21 6.84
CA PHE A 52 -31.09 2.47 6.56
C PHE A 52 -29.68 2.19 6.05
N ASP A 53 -29.15 3.15 5.27
CA ASP A 53 -27.85 3.04 4.61
C ASP A 53 -27.01 4.26 4.95
N VAL A 54 -25.76 4.04 5.34
CA VAL A 54 -24.81 5.11 5.67
C VAL A 54 -23.56 4.94 4.84
N TRP A 55 -23.28 5.91 3.97
CA TRP A 55 -21.98 6.03 3.31
C TRP A 55 -20.93 6.43 4.35
N ILE A 56 -19.85 5.66 4.46
CA ILE A 56 -18.80 5.83 5.48
C ILE A 56 -17.59 6.56 4.90
N CYS A 57 -17.07 6.06 3.79
CA CYS A 57 -15.90 6.62 3.13
C CYS A 57 -15.80 6.18 1.68
N SER A 58 -14.86 6.78 0.93
CA SER A 58 -14.48 6.32 -0.40
C SER A 58 -14.01 4.84 -0.37
N PRO A 59 -14.00 4.13 -1.51
CA PRO A 59 -13.80 2.68 -1.53
C PRO A 59 -12.56 2.24 -0.75
N ILE A 60 -12.77 1.31 0.19
CA ILE A 60 -11.73 0.69 1.01
C ILE A 60 -12.09 -0.78 1.27
N GLU A 61 -11.09 -1.64 1.17
CA GLU A 61 -11.19 -3.09 1.31
C GLU A 61 -10.10 -3.58 2.27
N CYS A 62 -10.44 -4.57 3.09
CA CYS A 62 -9.46 -5.28 3.91
C CYS A 62 -9.04 -6.55 3.17
N MET A 63 -7.78 -6.59 2.73
CA MET A 63 -7.25 -7.65 1.89
C MET A 63 -6.69 -8.82 2.71
N ALA A 64 -5.99 -8.51 3.80
CA ALA A 64 -5.27 -9.50 4.62
C ALA A 64 -5.00 -8.94 6.03
N ALA A 65 -4.77 -9.83 6.99
CA ALA A 65 -4.17 -9.49 8.26
C ALA A 65 -2.66 -9.37 8.07
N THR A 66 -2.01 -8.50 8.85
CA THR A 66 -0.55 -8.33 8.76
C THR A 66 0.12 -8.56 10.10
N HIS A 67 1.39 -8.95 10.05
CA HIS A 67 2.33 -8.94 11.18
C HIS A 67 3.75 -8.72 10.65
N ASP A 68 4.68 -8.28 11.49
CA ASP A 68 6.08 -8.16 11.10
C ASP A 68 6.79 -9.53 11.02
N GLU A 69 8.07 -9.53 10.66
CA GLU A 69 8.87 -10.78 10.55
C GLU A 69 8.97 -11.59 11.85
N ARG A 70 8.72 -10.98 13.02
CA ARG A 70 8.76 -11.63 14.33
C ARG A 70 7.40 -12.15 14.77
N GLY A 71 6.35 -11.86 14.02
CA GLY A 71 4.97 -12.17 14.41
C GLY A 71 4.36 -11.11 15.34
N ASP A 72 5.00 -9.96 15.50
CA ASP A 72 4.52 -8.82 16.28
C ASP A 72 3.89 -7.77 15.34
N ASN A 73 3.58 -6.57 15.88
CA ASN A 73 3.12 -5.41 15.11
C ASN A 73 1.94 -5.70 14.17
N HIS A 74 0.92 -6.38 14.71
CA HIS A 74 -0.24 -6.76 13.93
C HIS A 74 -0.98 -5.58 13.29
N GLY A 75 -1.53 -5.82 12.10
CA GLY A 75 -2.17 -4.81 11.27
C GLY A 75 -3.21 -5.40 10.31
N LEU A 76 -3.73 -4.53 9.45
CA LEU A 76 -4.58 -4.88 8.32
C LEU A 76 -3.98 -4.33 7.03
N LEU A 77 -3.90 -5.14 5.99
CA LEU A 77 -3.57 -4.67 4.65
C LEU A 77 -4.84 -4.09 4.04
N LEU A 78 -4.90 -2.77 3.98
CA LEU A 78 -6.01 -2.04 3.41
C LEU A 78 -5.70 -1.68 1.97
N ARG A 79 -6.66 -1.88 1.07
CA ARG A 79 -6.62 -1.39 -0.31
C ARG A 79 -7.72 -0.35 -0.47
N PHE A 80 -7.38 0.83 -0.97
CA PHE A 80 -8.36 1.90 -1.14
C PHE A 80 -8.10 2.73 -2.37
N LYS A 81 -9.14 3.42 -2.81
CA LYS A 81 -9.10 4.32 -3.96
C LYS A 81 -9.45 5.74 -3.53
N SER A 82 -8.50 6.65 -3.72
CA SER A 82 -8.77 8.09 -3.65
C SER A 82 -9.62 8.49 -4.86
N PRO A 83 -10.60 9.41 -4.71
CA PRO A 83 -11.40 9.90 -5.83
C PRO A 83 -10.60 10.47 -7.01
N TYR A 84 -9.37 10.94 -6.77
CA TYR A 84 -8.51 11.55 -7.79
C TYR A 84 -7.16 10.85 -7.92
N GLY A 85 -6.98 9.71 -7.26
CA GLY A 85 -5.69 9.06 -7.12
C GLY A 85 -5.68 7.63 -7.63
N PRO A 86 -4.48 7.07 -7.82
CA PRO A 86 -4.35 5.65 -8.09
C PRO A 86 -4.84 4.83 -6.90
N TRP A 87 -5.09 3.55 -7.16
CA TRP A 87 -5.23 2.56 -6.08
C TRP A 87 -3.99 2.57 -5.19
N ARG A 88 -4.21 2.53 -3.89
CA ARG A 88 -3.15 2.44 -2.89
C ARG A 88 -3.39 1.24 -1.99
N GLN A 89 -2.29 0.72 -1.46
CA GLN A 89 -2.30 -0.29 -0.41
C GLN A 89 -1.52 0.25 0.78
N TRP A 90 -1.99 -0.06 1.97
CA TRP A 90 -1.34 0.32 3.22
C TRP A 90 -1.51 -0.79 4.26
N ALA A 91 -0.40 -1.27 4.79
CA ALA A 91 -0.40 -2.12 5.97
C ALA A 91 -0.65 -1.23 7.21
N MET A 92 -1.91 -1.04 7.55
CA MET A 92 -2.36 -0.24 8.69
C MET A 92 -2.05 -0.96 10.01
N PRO A 93 -1.22 -0.41 10.91
CA PRO A 93 -1.02 -0.99 12.24
C PRO A 93 -2.31 -0.98 13.07
N LEU A 94 -2.65 -2.10 13.73
CA LEU A 94 -3.85 -2.18 14.60
C LEU A 94 -3.76 -1.23 15.79
N ARG A 95 -2.56 -0.85 16.24
CA ARG A 95 -2.36 0.14 17.31
C ARG A 95 -3.03 1.49 16.99
N LEU A 96 -3.19 1.84 15.70
CA LEU A 96 -3.86 3.07 15.28
C LEU A 96 -5.38 3.05 15.54
N LEU A 97 -5.95 1.89 15.90
CA LEU A 97 -7.34 1.77 16.33
C LEU A 97 -7.54 2.08 17.82
N LYS A 98 -6.47 2.37 18.58
CA LYS A 98 -6.57 2.75 20.00
C LYS A 98 -7.46 4.00 20.17
N GLY A 99 -8.22 4.04 21.26
CA GLY A 99 -9.10 5.17 21.58
C GLY A 99 -10.21 5.34 20.55
N SER A 100 -10.33 6.53 19.98
CA SER A 100 -11.31 6.86 18.93
C SER A 100 -10.82 6.51 17.51
N GLY A 101 -9.57 6.08 17.33
CA GLY A 101 -8.94 5.81 16.04
C GLY A 101 -8.75 7.05 15.16
N GLU A 102 -8.44 8.20 15.77
CA GLU A 102 -8.14 9.45 15.04
C GLU A 102 -6.89 9.34 14.18
N GLU A 103 -5.82 8.72 14.69
CA GLU A 103 -4.57 8.52 13.94
C GLU A 103 -4.81 7.74 12.65
N MET A 104 -5.53 6.62 12.72
CA MET A 104 -5.91 5.84 11.53
C MET A 104 -6.65 6.69 10.49
N ARG A 105 -7.59 7.54 10.93
CA ARG A 105 -8.34 8.40 10.01
C ARG A 105 -7.47 9.48 9.40
N GLY A 106 -6.57 10.08 10.19
CA GLY A 106 -5.62 11.08 9.72
C GLY A 106 -4.77 10.55 8.57
N GLU A 107 -4.16 9.38 8.75
CA GLU A 107 -3.34 8.71 7.72
C GLU A 107 -4.16 8.36 6.47
N LEU A 108 -5.36 7.82 6.63
CA LEU A 108 -6.23 7.52 5.48
C LEU A 108 -6.59 8.80 4.70
N MET A 109 -6.90 9.90 5.40
CA MET A 109 -7.20 11.19 4.76
C MET A 109 -5.99 11.78 4.05
N ASP A 110 -4.79 11.68 4.64
CA ASP A 110 -3.53 12.13 4.02
C ASP A 110 -3.26 11.37 2.71
N MET A 111 -3.56 10.06 2.69
CA MET A 111 -3.50 9.25 1.46
C MET A 111 -4.70 9.43 0.52
N GLY A 112 -5.64 10.32 0.84
CA GLY A 112 -6.72 10.77 -0.04
C GLY A 112 -8.06 10.03 0.11
N VAL A 113 -8.25 9.26 1.19
CA VAL A 113 -9.55 8.65 1.51
C VAL A 113 -10.50 9.73 2.03
N ARG A 114 -11.68 9.84 1.41
CA ARG A 114 -12.74 10.73 1.91
C ARG A 114 -13.58 10.00 2.93
N ILE A 115 -13.76 10.57 4.11
CA ILE A 115 -14.55 9.98 5.19
C ILE A 115 -15.75 10.88 5.46
N ASN A 116 -16.94 10.31 5.57
CA ASN A 116 -18.15 10.99 6.00
C ASN A 116 -17.94 11.53 7.44
N PRO A 117 -18.24 12.80 7.73
CA PRO A 117 -18.18 13.33 9.10
C PRO A 117 -18.91 12.48 10.15
N ASP A 118 -20.02 11.84 9.78
CA ASP A 118 -20.79 10.95 10.65
C ASP A 118 -20.34 9.47 10.56
N GLY A 119 -19.45 9.16 9.61
CA GLY A 119 -18.95 7.82 9.31
C GLY A 119 -17.77 7.36 10.17
N PHE A 120 -17.21 8.21 11.04
CA PHE A 120 -15.99 7.85 11.78
C PHE A 120 -16.18 6.64 12.72
N LYS A 121 -17.29 6.58 13.47
CA LYS A 121 -17.60 5.44 14.36
C LYS A 121 -17.81 4.14 13.57
N PRO A 122 -18.64 4.10 12.51
CA PRO A 122 -18.79 2.88 11.73
C PRO A 122 -17.51 2.50 10.99
N LEU A 123 -16.66 3.44 10.55
CA LEU A 123 -15.34 3.11 9.98
C LEU A 123 -14.43 2.41 10.99
N HIS A 124 -14.32 2.95 12.20
CA HIS A 124 -13.54 2.34 13.29
C HIS A 124 -14.06 0.95 13.63
N ARG A 125 -15.39 0.79 13.71
CA ARG A 125 -16.05 -0.49 13.94
C ARG A 125 -15.74 -1.49 12.81
N TRP A 126 -15.86 -1.06 11.55
CA TRP A 126 -15.55 -1.89 10.39
C TRP A 126 -14.11 -2.42 10.48
N ALA A 127 -13.13 -1.52 10.64
CA ALA A 127 -11.73 -1.89 10.75
C ALA A 127 -11.47 -2.84 11.93
N SER A 128 -12.10 -2.60 13.08
CA SER A 128 -11.96 -3.46 14.27
C SER A 128 -12.61 -4.85 14.11
N GLN A 129 -13.57 -4.98 13.18
CA GLN A 129 -14.29 -6.23 12.92
C GLN A 129 -13.71 -7.02 11.74
N CYS A 130 -12.83 -6.41 10.95
CA CYS A 130 -12.15 -7.08 9.85
C CYS A 130 -11.41 -8.32 10.35
N ARG A 131 -11.75 -9.48 9.78
CA ARG A 131 -11.10 -10.77 10.00
C ARG A 131 -10.86 -11.44 8.66
N PRO A 132 -9.90 -10.93 7.87
CA PRO A 132 -9.54 -11.56 6.61
C PRO A 132 -8.91 -12.94 6.87
N ASP A 133 -9.18 -13.90 5.99
CA ASP A 133 -8.60 -15.25 6.07
C ASP A 133 -7.12 -15.27 5.64
N GLU A 134 -6.75 -14.34 4.76
CA GLU A 134 -5.40 -14.17 4.26
C GLU A 134 -4.51 -13.44 5.26
N VAL A 135 -3.26 -13.88 5.37
CA VAL A 135 -2.23 -13.28 6.24
C VAL A 135 -0.98 -12.96 5.42
N VAL A 136 -0.42 -11.77 5.60
CA VAL A 136 0.78 -11.31 4.91
C VAL A 136 1.80 -10.73 5.87
N VAL A 137 3.08 -10.90 5.56
CA VAL A 137 4.17 -10.27 6.31
C VAL A 137 4.28 -8.80 5.90
N ALA A 138 4.34 -7.91 6.88
CA ALA A 138 4.61 -6.49 6.70
C ALA A 138 6.10 -6.22 6.96
N ALA A 139 6.88 -6.08 5.89
CA ALA A 139 8.30 -5.78 5.97
C ALA A 139 8.52 -4.34 6.45
N THR A 140 9.31 -4.16 7.50
CA THR A 140 9.62 -2.86 8.11
C THR A 140 10.82 -2.15 7.46
N ARG A 141 11.54 -2.82 6.55
CA ARG A 141 12.68 -2.29 5.81
C ARG A 141 12.66 -2.74 4.36
N VAL A 142 13.35 -2.00 3.50
CA VAL A 142 13.63 -2.41 2.12
C VAL A 142 14.80 -3.41 2.12
N GLY A 143 14.80 -4.34 1.17
CA GLY A 143 15.90 -5.26 0.93
C GLY A 143 15.49 -6.72 0.97
N TRP A 144 16.43 -7.59 1.34
CA TRP A 144 16.19 -9.03 1.44
C TRP A 144 15.49 -9.40 2.74
N HIS A 145 14.46 -10.24 2.58
CA HIS A 145 13.68 -10.87 3.64
C HIS A 145 13.62 -12.37 3.37
N ARG A 146 13.57 -13.16 4.45
CA ARG A 146 13.35 -14.60 4.35
C ARG A 146 11.93 -14.87 4.79
N VAL A 147 11.13 -15.39 3.86
CA VAL A 147 9.74 -15.78 4.09
C VAL A 147 9.68 -17.28 3.85
N GLU A 148 9.37 -18.03 4.91
CA GLU A 148 9.47 -19.49 4.91
C GLU A 148 10.89 -19.93 4.49
N GLU A 149 11.02 -20.71 3.40
CA GLU A 149 12.30 -21.19 2.89
C GLU A 149 12.87 -20.33 1.74
N ALA A 150 12.16 -19.27 1.31
CA ALA A 150 12.51 -18.47 0.15
C ALA A 150 13.08 -17.09 0.51
N LEU A 151 13.95 -16.56 -0.36
CA LEU A 151 14.43 -15.18 -0.31
C LEU A 151 13.58 -14.29 -1.22
N VAL A 152 13.13 -13.18 -0.66
CA VAL A 152 12.31 -12.17 -1.36
C VAL A 152 12.94 -10.80 -1.17
N PHE A 153 12.96 -10.00 -2.23
CA PHE A 153 13.47 -8.63 -2.19
C PHE A 153 12.31 -7.64 -2.18
N VAL A 154 12.08 -7.01 -1.03
CA VAL A 154 10.96 -6.10 -0.81
C VAL A 154 11.40 -4.67 -1.09
N MET A 155 10.63 -3.94 -1.91
CA MET A 155 10.76 -2.50 -2.15
C MET A 155 9.42 -1.81 -1.89
N PRO A 156 9.37 -0.48 -1.74
CA PRO A 156 8.15 0.20 -1.31
C PRO A 156 6.93 -0.01 -2.23
N ARG A 157 7.15 -0.11 -3.54
CA ARG A 157 6.09 -0.28 -4.54
C ARG A 157 6.03 -1.67 -5.16
N ARG A 158 7.01 -2.52 -4.87
CA ARG A 158 7.16 -3.81 -5.55
C ARG A 158 7.96 -4.81 -4.72
N THR A 159 7.47 -6.03 -4.64
CA THR A 159 8.23 -7.17 -4.14
C THR A 159 8.75 -7.99 -5.33
N ILE A 160 10.04 -8.30 -5.35
CA ILE A 160 10.65 -9.26 -6.28
C ILE A 160 10.75 -10.61 -5.57
N ALA A 161 9.94 -11.56 -5.98
CA ALA A 161 9.91 -12.92 -5.49
C ALA A 161 9.44 -13.88 -6.58
N GLN A 162 9.67 -15.19 -6.40
CA GLN A 162 9.16 -16.21 -7.31
C GLN A 162 7.70 -16.57 -6.99
N GLY A 163 6.87 -16.68 -8.02
CA GLY A 163 5.48 -17.13 -7.89
C GLY A 163 4.63 -16.28 -6.94
N GLU A 164 3.79 -16.94 -6.15
CA GLU A 164 2.82 -16.30 -5.25
C GLU A 164 3.45 -15.72 -3.98
N LEU A 165 4.73 -15.98 -3.70
CA LEU A 165 5.45 -15.41 -2.55
C LEU A 165 5.45 -13.87 -2.57
N ALA A 166 5.41 -13.26 -3.76
CA ALA A 166 5.33 -11.81 -3.91
C ALA A 166 4.06 -11.21 -3.28
N ARG A 167 2.98 -12.00 -3.15
CA ARG A 167 1.72 -11.57 -2.52
C ARG A 167 1.69 -11.78 -1.01
N ARG A 168 2.62 -12.58 -0.48
CA ARG A 168 2.71 -12.92 0.95
C ARG A 168 3.50 -11.93 1.78
N ILE A 169 4.16 -10.95 1.16
CA ILE A 169 4.91 -9.90 1.84
C ILE A 169 4.69 -8.56 1.16
N THR A 170 4.43 -7.54 1.97
CA THR A 170 4.28 -6.16 1.52
C THR A 170 5.17 -5.24 2.34
N PHE A 171 5.58 -4.12 1.77
CA PHE A 171 6.35 -3.12 2.52
C PHE A 171 5.42 -2.28 3.38
N GLN A 172 5.74 -2.16 4.67
CA GLN A 172 5.08 -1.27 5.61
C GLN A 172 6.06 -0.17 5.99
N SER A 173 5.81 1.04 5.50
CA SER A 173 6.53 2.22 5.96
C SER A 173 5.72 2.93 7.04
N GLU A 174 6.38 3.36 8.12
CA GLU A 174 5.80 4.30 9.09
C GLU A 174 5.76 5.74 8.57
N VAL A 175 6.46 6.02 7.45
CA VAL A 175 6.54 7.34 6.83
C VAL A 175 6.13 7.23 5.36
N ALA A 176 5.26 8.10 4.87
CA ALA A 176 4.78 8.13 3.48
C ALA A 176 5.86 8.52 2.43
N GLY A 177 7.14 8.21 2.66
CA GLY A 177 8.24 8.38 1.70
C GLY A 177 8.23 7.30 0.61
N GLN A 178 7.20 7.30 -0.23
CA GLN A 178 7.02 6.32 -1.31
C GLN A 178 7.82 6.66 -2.58
N ASP A 179 8.51 7.81 -2.63
CA ASP A 179 9.09 8.38 -3.85
C ASP A 179 10.58 8.09 -4.09
N GLU A 180 11.30 7.49 -3.13
CA GLU A 180 12.73 7.15 -3.29
C GLU A 180 13.00 6.11 -4.40
N TYR A 181 11.98 5.34 -4.80
CA TYR A 181 12.07 4.27 -5.81
C TYR A 181 11.24 4.56 -7.07
N ALA A 182 10.96 5.84 -7.35
CA ALA A 182 10.29 6.22 -8.58
C ALA A 182 11.12 5.82 -9.82
N THR A 183 10.43 5.40 -10.88
CA THR A 183 11.06 5.06 -12.17
C THR A 183 10.69 6.13 -13.19
N ALA A 184 11.69 6.62 -13.92
CA ALA A 184 11.49 7.56 -15.03
C ALA A 184 12.29 7.12 -16.26
N GLY A 185 11.71 7.33 -17.45
CA GLY A 185 12.32 6.91 -18.72
C GLY A 185 12.26 5.39 -18.94
N SER A 186 13.18 4.88 -19.76
CA SER A 186 13.26 3.47 -20.12
C SER A 186 14.67 2.92 -19.97
N LEU A 187 14.81 1.60 -19.85
CA LEU A 187 16.12 0.94 -19.85
C LEU A 187 16.88 1.22 -21.16
N ALA A 188 16.19 1.26 -22.30
CA ALA A 188 16.80 1.56 -23.60
C ALA A 188 17.39 2.97 -23.61
N SER A 189 16.61 3.98 -23.22
CA SER A 189 17.08 5.36 -23.15
C SER A 189 18.23 5.52 -22.15
N TRP A 190 18.19 4.83 -21.01
CA TRP A 190 19.28 4.85 -20.03
C TRP A 190 20.57 4.25 -20.61
N ARG A 191 20.47 3.12 -21.33
CA ARG A 191 21.63 2.48 -21.99
C ARG A 191 22.25 3.40 -23.05
N GLU A 192 21.42 4.08 -23.83
CA GLU A 192 21.88 4.99 -24.90
C GLU A 192 22.50 6.27 -24.36
N ALA A 193 21.92 6.88 -23.32
CA ALA A 193 22.36 8.17 -22.78
C ALA A 193 23.46 8.04 -21.72
N ILE A 194 23.39 7.05 -20.82
CA ILE A 194 24.29 6.90 -19.68
C ILE A 194 25.21 5.68 -19.84
N GLY A 195 24.62 4.52 -20.21
CA GLY A 195 25.38 3.27 -20.31
C GLY A 195 26.54 3.35 -21.31
N ARG A 196 26.34 4.02 -22.46
CA ARG A 196 27.41 4.27 -23.44
C ARG A 196 28.57 5.08 -22.87
N LEU A 197 28.32 6.04 -21.98
CA LEU A 197 29.36 6.88 -21.34
C LEU A 197 30.19 6.09 -20.31
N CYS A 198 29.64 4.99 -19.78
CA CYS A 198 30.35 4.13 -18.84
C CYS A 198 31.32 3.18 -19.54
N SER A 199 31.05 2.81 -20.80
CA SER A 199 31.88 1.86 -21.54
C SER A 199 33.31 2.39 -21.72
N GLY A 200 34.30 1.65 -21.23
CA GLY A 200 35.71 2.06 -21.28
C GLY A 200 36.12 3.12 -20.26
N ASN A 201 35.19 3.60 -19.41
CA ASN A 201 35.47 4.50 -18.31
C ASN A 201 35.45 3.72 -16.98
N PRO A 202 36.61 3.43 -16.36
CA PRO A 202 36.68 2.65 -15.13
C PRO A 202 35.87 3.25 -13.97
N LEU A 203 35.83 4.58 -13.84
CA LEU A 203 35.05 5.26 -12.80
C LEU A 203 33.56 5.11 -13.06
N GLY A 204 33.11 5.30 -14.29
CA GLY A 204 31.70 5.11 -14.66
C GLY A 204 31.22 3.68 -14.43
N VAL A 205 32.04 2.69 -14.83
CA VAL A 205 31.76 1.26 -14.54
C VAL A 205 31.71 1.00 -13.04
N LEU A 206 32.68 1.52 -12.27
CA LEU A 206 32.73 1.33 -10.82
C LEU A 206 31.51 1.93 -10.12
N SER A 207 31.13 3.16 -10.47
CA SER A 207 29.97 3.85 -9.88
C SER A 207 28.67 3.09 -10.12
N VAL A 208 28.37 2.73 -11.38
CA VAL A 208 27.16 1.98 -11.70
C VAL A 208 27.16 0.61 -11.01
N SER A 209 28.31 -0.08 -11.01
CA SER A 209 28.43 -1.38 -10.33
C SER A 209 28.19 -1.25 -8.83
N THR A 210 28.66 -0.18 -8.20
CA THR A 210 28.50 0.07 -6.76
C THR A 210 27.06 0.37 -6.40
N ALA A 211 26.37 1.18 -7.20
CA ALA A 211 24.94 1.47 -7.03
C ALA A 211 24.07 0.19 -7.10
N LEU A 212 24.49 -0.79 -7.92
CA LEU A 212 23.80 -2.07 -8.08
C LEU A 212 24.28 -3.16 -7.11
N ALA A 213 25.41 -2.96 -6.43
CA ALA A 213 26.01 -3.99 -5.58
C ALA A 213 25.21 -4.26 -4.31
N GLY A 214 24.49 -3.28 -3.77
CA GLY A 214 23.77 -3.37 -2.49
C GLY A 214 22.92 -4.65 -2.34
N PRO A 215 21.98 -4.93 -3.25
CA PRO A 215 21.22 -6.18 -3.24
C PRO A 215 22.08 -7.45 -3.39
N LEU A 216 23.22 -7.39 -4.10
CA LEU A 216 24.07 -8.57 -4.34
C LEU A 216 24.94 -8.92 -3.13
N LEU A 217 25.31 -7.95 -2.29
CA LEU A 217 26.15 -8.18 -1.11
C LEU A 217 25.56 -9.23 -0.17
N HIS A 218 24.24 -9.18 0.06
CA HIS A 218 23.54 -10.16 0.89
C HIS A 218 23.68 -11.59 0.33
N LEU A 219 23.52 -11.75 -0.99
CA LEU A 219 23.64 -13.04 -1.67
C LEU A 219 25.07 -13.59 -1.62
N CYS A 220 26.06 -12.70 -1.60
CA CYS A 220 27.48 -13.05 -1.47
C CYS A 220 27.92 -13.21 -0.01
N HIS A 221 27.01 -13.18 0.96
CA HIS A 221 27.30 -13.21 2.41
C HIS A 221 28.31 -12.12 2.84
N ARG A 222 28.21 -10.94 2.24
CA ARG A 222 29.01 -9.75 2.60
C ARG A 222 28.12 -8.73 3.32
N PRO A 223 28.55 -8.19 4.48
CA PRO A 223 27.71 -7.31 5.29
C PRO A 223 27.51 -5.94 4.64
N THR A 224 28.60 -5.28 4.23
CA THR A 224 28.59 -3.97 3.58
C THR A 224 29.84 -3.81 2.70
N ALA A 225 29.80 -2.84 1.80
CA ALA A 225 30.95 -2.35 1.06
C ALA A 225 30.77 -0.84 0.83
N GLY A 226 31.88 -0.10 0.79
CA GLY A 226 31.87 1.34 0.57
C GLY A 226 33.01 1.75 -0.34
N ILE A 227 32.77 2.77 -1.16
CA ILE A 227 33.76 3.38 -2.04
C ILE A 227 33.79 4.88 -1.75
N HIS A 228 34.98 5.45 -1.71
CA HIS A 228 35.17 6.88 -1.59
C HIS A 228 35.90 7.39 -2.84
N LEU A 229 35.19 8.16 -3.67
CA LEU A 229 35.78 8.82 -4.83
C LEU A 229 36.51 10.08 -4.36
N VAL A 230 37.84 10.08 -4.47
CA VAL A 230 38.70 11.20 -4.07
C VAL A 230 39.26 11.88 -5.32
N GLY A 231 39.24 13.21 -5.33
CA GLY A 231 39.76 14.03 -6.41
C GLY A 231 39.44 15.50 -6.22
N ASP A 232 40.07 16.35 -7.02
CA ASP A 232 39.91 17.80 -6.95
C ASP A 232 38.47 18.25 -7.27
N SER A 233 38.13 19.49 -6.89
CA SER A 233 36.82 20.06 -7.20
C SER A 233 36.55 20.04 -8.71
N SER A 234 35.29 19.84 -9.10
CA SER A 234 34.85 19.79 -10.50
C SER A 234 35.35 18.60 -11.35
N CYS A 235 35.96 17.56 -10.75
CA CYS A 235 36.34 16.34 -11.46
C CYS A 235 35.19 15.31 -11.65
N GLY A 236 33.92 15.73 -11.53
CA GLY A 236 32.76 14.85 -11.76
C GLY A 236 32.40 13.88 -10.62
N LYS A 237 32.94 14.06 -9.41
CA LYS A 237 32.65 13.20 -8.23
C LYS A 237 31.17 13.12 -7.84
N THR A 238 30.42 14.20 -8.05
CA THR A 238 28.98 14.26 -7.75
C THR A 238 28.13 13.76 -8.92
N THR A 239 28.74 13.62 -10.10
CA THR A 239 28.08 13.18 -11.32
C THR A 239 28.07 11.65 -11.42
N TRP A 240 29.13 11.00 -10.95
CA TRP A 240 29.29 9.55 -10.88
C TRP A 240 28.93 9.01 -9.50
#